data_AF-A0A3M2BSV0-F1
#
_entry.id   AF-A0A3M2BSV0-F1
#
_cell.length_a   1.000
_cell.length_b   1.000
_cell.length_c   1.000
_cell.angle_alpha   90.00
_cell.angle_beta   90.00
_cell.angle_gamma   90.00
#
_symmetry.space_group_name_H-M   'P 1'
#
loop_
_entity.id
_entity.type
_entity.pdbx_description
1 polymer ?
#
loop_
_entity_poly.entity_id
_entity_poly.type
_entity_poly.pdbx_seq_one_letter_code
_entity_poly.pdbx_strand_id
1 'polypeptide(L)'
;MRSTIFHPRAVAVALCCALLGVASAAPGHAQNRAFKVVVNGQNPTDELPKEEVSRLFLKKLRKWPGWDEQVMPADLEVDSPIREAFSLEVLGRKPIQVHRFWQRQLFAGRDAPPPIFSSDAQVLDFVRRNPGAIGYVASDTSLGDGVKELAIKEFQIVVNTRNPTSVLAKREVADIYLKKITVWEGWQEPIVPVDNLSLFTFFSFEIFGRKSRLLDELWLRKQYRYNLDPPPRLRSNEEVLDYVRTTPGAIGYVSRDAVLGTGVKLVTVE
;
A
#
# COMPACT_ATOMS: atom_id res chain seq x y z
N MET A 1 -0.80 83.07 -3.09
CA MET A 1 -1.34 82.86 -1.72
C MET A 1 -2.07 81.52 -1.74
N ARG A 2 -1.53 80.48 -1.10
CA ARG A 2 -1.94 79.97 0.24
C ARG A 2 -3.47 79.70 0.28
N SER A 3 -4.02 78.52 0.60
CA SER A 3 -3.54 77.39 1.40
C SER A 3 -4.46 76.18 1.24
N THR A 4 -3.90 75.00 1.54
CA THR A 4 -4.48 73.69 1.90
C THR A 4 -5.77 73.69 2.73
N ILE A 5 -6.57 72.60 2.68
CA ILE A 5 -6.87 71.68 3.83
C ILE A 5 -7.86 70.53 3.42
N PHE A 6 -7.37 69.29 3.65
CA PHE A 6 -7.99 68.01 4.09
C PHE A 6 -9.33 67.43 3.58
N HIS A 7 -9.26 66.12 3.26
CA HIS A 7 -10.33 65.13 3.03
C HIS A 7 -11.01 64.64 4.32
N PRO A 8 -12.14 63.93 4.20
CA PRO A 8 -12.09 62.51 4.59
C PRO A 8 -12.88 61.52 3.69
N ARG A 9 -12.17 60.46 3.30
CA ARG A 9 -12.53 59.03 3.25
C ARG A 9 -14.01 58.64 3.18
N ALA A 10 -14.42 58.10 2.03
CA ALA A 10 -15.54 57.16 1.93
C ALA A 10 -15.03 55.72 1.84
N VAL A 11 -15.66 54.86 2.63
CA VAL A 11 -15.29 53.49 2.95
C VAL A 11 -15.85 52.49 1.92
N ALA A 12 -15.05 51.46 1.70
CA ALA A 12 -15.28 50.19 1.02
C ALA A 12 -16.71 49.62 0.98
N VAL A 13 -17.09 49.10 -0.19
CA VAL A 13 -17.86 47.85 -0.33
C VAL A 13 -17.30 47.10 -1.54
N ALA A 14 -16.40 46.14 -1.32
CA ALA A 14 -15.99 45.18 -2.33
C ALA A 14 -16.62 43.84 -1.96
N LEU A 15 -17.54 43.37 -2.82
CA LEU A 15 -18.22 42.08 -2.71
C LEU A 15 -17.20 40.94 -2.73
N CYS A 16 -17.17 40.18 -1.65
CA CYS A 16 -16.43 38.93 -1.55
C CYS A 16 -17.28 37.81 -2.19
N CYS A 17 -17.00 37.45 -3.44
CA CYS A 17 -17.56 36.26 -4.07
C CYS A 17 -16.88 35.01 -3.51
N ALA A 18 -17.54 34.34 -2.57
CA ALA A 18 -17.11 33.04 -2.07
C ALA A 18 -17.34 31.97 -3.16
N LEU A 19 -16.27 31.60 -3.86
CA LEU A 19 -16.23 30.40 -4.69
C LEU A 19 -16.20 29.18 -3.75
N LEU A 20 -17.34 28.51 -3.64
CA LEU A 20 -17.45 27.19 -3.03
C LEU A 20 -16.60 26.20 -3.84
N GLY A 21 -15.45 25.83 -3.28
CA GLY A 21 -14.63 24.74 -3.79
C GLY A 21 -15.41 23.44 -3.71
N VAL A 22 -15.83 22.91 -4.86
CA VAL A 22 -16.24 21.52 -4.98
C VAL A 22 -14.98 20.69 -4.83
N ALA A 23 -14.74 20.18 -3.62
CA ALA A 23 -13.75 19.14 -3.40
C ALA A 23 -14.23 17.88 -4.12
N SER A 24 -13.81 17.72 -5.37
CA SER A 24 -13.96 16.46 -6.08
C SER A 24 -13.05 15.45 -5.37
N ALA A 25 -13.65 14.60 -4.52
CA ALA A 25 -13.00 13.37 -4.12
C ALA A 25 -12.68 12.61 -5.41
N ALA A 26 -11.40 12.53 -5.76
CA ALA A 26 -10.97 11.73 -6.89
C ALA A 26 -11.41 10.28 -6.64
N PRO A 27 -12.10 9.61 -7.58
CA PRO A 27 -12.31 8.19 -7.47
C PRO A 27 -10.93 7.54 -7.44
N GLY A 28 -10.57 6.93 -6.30
CA GLY A 28 -9.38 6.07 -6.23
C GLY A 28 -9.48 5.03 -7.33
N HIS A 29 -8.40 4.83 -8.08
CA HIS A 29 -8.35 3.81 -9.12
C HIS A 29 -8.66 2.45 -8.46
N ALA A 30 -9.88 1.97 -8.70
CA ALA A 30 -10.35 0.72 -8.15
C ALA A 30 -9.45 -0.40 -8.68
N GLN A 31 -8.74 -1.06 -7.76
CA GLN A 31 -8.09 -2.33 -8.06
C GLN A 31 -9.20 -3.28 -8.53
N ASN A 32 -9.05 -3.89 -9.70
CA ASN A 32 -10.05 -4.84 -10.23
C ASN A 32 -9.95 -6.18 -9.48
N ARG A 33 -10.24 -6.13 -8.17
CA ARG A 33 -10.41 -7.29 -7.32
C ARG A 33 -11.88 -7.68 -7.32
N ALA A 34 -12.15 -8.96 -7.12
CA ALA A 34 -13.52 -9.45 -6.90
C ALA A 34 -14.10 -8.99 -5.55
N PHE A 35 -13.28 -8.40 -4.68
CA PHE A 35 -13.66 -7.98 -3.33
C PHE A 35 -13.07 -6.61 -2.99
N LYS A 36 -13.59 -5.99 -1.93
CA LYS A 36 -12.98 -4.86 -1.23
C LYS A 36 -12.88 -5.14 0.26
N VAL A 37 -11.83 -4.61 0.89
CA VAL A 37 -11.64 -4.70 2.34
C VAL A 37 -12.33 -3.51 2.98
N VAL A 38 -13.08 -3.77 4.05
CA VAL A 38 -13.93 -2.77 4.68
C VAL A 38 -13.58 -2.66 6.16
N VAL A 39 -13.64 -1.44 6.68
CA VAL A 39 -13.41 -1.10 8.08
C VAL A 39 -14.51 -0.17 8.57
N ASN A 40 -14.63 -0.05 9.89
CA ASN A 40 -15.55 0.92 10.47
C ASN A 40 -15.20 2.34 10.01
N GLY A 41 -16.20 3.18 9.77
CA GLY A 41 -16.01 4.56 9.35
C GLY A 41 -15.20 5.42 10.34
N GLN A 42 -15.14 5.03 11.62
CA GLN A 42 -14.34 5.70 12.65
C GLN A 42 -12.89 5.19 12.73
N ASN A 43 -12.54 4.12 12.03
CA ASN A 43 -11.17 3.62 12.01
C ASN A 43 -10.27 4.67 11.33
N PRO A 44 -9.18 5.15 11.97
CA PRO A 44 -8.34 6.20 11.40
C PRO A 44 -7.45 5.71 10.25
N THR A 45 -7.40 4.41 9.98
CA THR A 45 -6.56 3.82 8.93
C THR A 45 -7.30 3.82 7.59
N ASP A 46 -6.76 4.49 6.59
CA ASP A 46 -7.31 4.51 5.23
C ASP A 46 -6.68 3.46 4.30
N GLU A 47 -5.47 3.02 4.63
CA GLU A 47 -4.67 2.15 3.79
C GLU A 47 -3.75 1.27 4.62
N LEU A 48 -3.52 0.03 4.17
CA LEU A 48 -2.54 -0.87 4.76
C LEU A 48 -1.84 -1.72 3.69
N PRO A 49 -0.55 -2.05 3.87
CA PRO A 49 0.12 -3.00 2.99
C PRO A 49 -0.54 -4.38 3.10
N LYS A 50 -0.63 -5.09 1.96
CA LYS A 50 -1.28 -6.41 1.89
C LYS A 50 -0.84 -7.38 3.00
N GLU A 51 0.45 -7.46 3.29
CA GLU A 51 0.97 -8.36 4.31
C GLU A 51 0.46 -8.01 5.71
N GLU A 52 0.25 -6.73 6.02
CA GLU A 52 -0.36 -6.35 7.30
C GLU A 52 -1.84 -6.75 7.33
N VAL A 53 -2.60 -6.52 6.26
CA VAL A 53 -3.99 -7.01 6.16
C VAL A 53 -4.03 -8.53 6.38
N SER A 54 -3.14 -9.30 5.74
CA SER A 54 -3.00 -10.74 5.96
C SER A 54 -2.75 -11.10 7.42
N ARG A 55 -1.83 -10.38 8.08
CA ARG A 55 -1.49 -10.60 9.49
C ARG A 55 -2.64 -10.24 10.43
N LEU A 56 -3.46 -9.23 10.12
CA LEU A 56 -4.67 -8.88 10.87
C LEU A 56 -5.69 -10.03 10.80
N PHE A 57 -6.00 -10.53 9.60
CA PHE A 57 -6.94 -11.63 9.42
C PHE A 57 -6.45 -12.95 10.02
N LEU A 58 -5.15 -13.21 10.01
CA LEU A 58 -4.53 -14.38 10.65
C LEU A 58 -4.27 -14.17 12.16
N LYS A 59 -4.74 -13.07 12.76
CA LYS A 59 -4.53 -12.67 14.17
C LYS A 59 -3.07 -12.65 14.64
N LYS A 60 -2.13 -12.53 13.68
CA LYS A 60 -0.68 -12.33 13.94
C LYS A 60 -0.38 -10.89 14.34
N LEU A 61 -1.27 -9.96 14.00
CA LEU A 61 -1.28 -8.58 14.46
C LEU A 61 -2.64 -8.32 15.11
N ARG A 62 -2.64 -7.97 16.40
CA ARG A 62 -3.87 -7.88 17.22
C ARG A 62 -4.36 -6.46 17.45
N LYS A 63 -3.51 -5.47 17.20
CA LYS A 63 -3.82 -4.04 17.31
C LYS A 63 -3.60 -3.37 15.96
N TRP A 64 -4.36 -2.33 15.70
CA TRP A 64 -4.18 -1.50 14.51
C TRP A 64 -2.82 -0.77 14.56
N PRO A 65 -2.09 -0.69 13.43
CA PRO A 65 -0.90 0.15 13.36
C PRO A 65 -1.23 1.61 13.68
N GLY A 66 -0.61 2.17 14.72
CA GLY A 66 -0.83 3.57 15.11
C GLY A 66 -2.15 3.85 15.83
N TRP A 67 -2.96 2.83 16.15
CA TRP A 67 -4.21 2.99 16.87
C TRP A 67 -4.39 1.87 17.92
N ASP A 68 -4.63 2.25 19.18
CA ASP A 68 -4.66 1.33 20.32
C ASP A 68 -5.96 0.51 20.44
N GLU A 69 -6.60 0.21 19.32
CA GLU A 69 -7.83 -0.57 19.25
C GLU A 69 -7.55 -2.03 18.86
N GLN A 70 -8.32 -2.96 19.43
CA GLN A 70 -8.22 -4.38 19.09
C GLN A 70 -8.80 -4.64 17.70
N VAL A 71 -8.13 -5.51 16.95
CA VAL A 71 -8.54 -5.87 15.59
C VAL A 71 -9.57 -6.99 15.67
N MET A 72 -10.72 -6.77 15.03
CA MET A 72 -11.82 -7.74 14.97
C MET A 72 -12.05 -8.17 13.52
N PRO A 73 -11.32 -9.19 13.02
CA PRO A 73 -11.53 -9.67 11.66
C PRO A 73 -12.89 -10.37 11.52
N ALA A 74 -13.53 -10.22 10.36
CA ALA A 74 -14.75 -10.90 9.95
C ALA A 74 -14.51 -11.66 8.65
N ASP A 75 -14.88 -12.94 8.61
CA ASP A 75 -14.69 -13.82 7.46
C ASP A 75 -16.05 -14.19 6.84
N LEU A 76 -16.06 -14.54 5.54
CA LEU A 76 -17.25 -15.07 4.88
C LEU A 76 -17.28 -16.61 4.93
N GLU A 77 -18.40 -17.23 4.58
CA GLU A 77 -18.49 -18.68 4.47
C GLU A 77 -17.46 -19.27 3.48
N VAL A 78 -17.04 -20.52 3.74
CA VAL A 78 -15.90 -21.17 3.05
C VAL A 78 -16.12 -21.34 1.54
N ASP A 79 -17.38 -21.49 1.14
CA ASP A 79 -17.88 -21.63 -0.23
C ASP A 79 -18.13 -20.30 -0.94
N SER A 80 -17.98 -19.16 -0.25
CA SER A 80 -18.08 -17.85 -0.88
C SER A 80 -16.95 -17.65 -1.90
N PRO A 81 -17.27 -17.31 -3.17
CA PRO A 81 -16.24 -16.98 -4.16
C PRO A 81 -15.42 -15.73 -3.76
N ILE A 82 -16.03 -14.83 -2.97
CA ILE A 82 -15.37 -13.64 -2.43
C ILE A 82 -14.29 -14.07 -1.42
N ARG A 83 -14.58 -15.06 -0.57
CA ARG A 83 -13.60 -15.63 0.35
C ARG A 83 -12.46 -16.31 -0.37
N GLU A 84 -12.75 -17.05 -1.44
CA GLU A 84 -11.69 -17.68 -2.24
C GLU A 84 -10.74 -16.64 -2.83
N ALA A 85 -11.28 -15.60 -3.47
CA ALA A 85 -10.49 -14.49 -4.02
C ALA A 85 -9.66 -13.80 -2.93
N PHE A 86 -10.29 -13.40 -1.80
CA PHE A 86 -9.59 -12.77 -0.68
C PHE A 86 -8.48 -13.66 -0.10
N SER A 87 -8.77 -14.94 0.12
CA SER A 87 -7.80 -15.87 0.72
C SER A 87 -6.59 -16.07 -0.18
N LEU A 88 -6.80 -16.23 -1.49
CA LEU A 88 -5.71 -16.37 -2.46
C LEU A 88 -4.90 -15.09 -2.59
N GLU A 89 -5.56 -13.95 -2.80
CA GLU A 89 -4.87 -12.70 -3.11
C GLU A 89 -4.21 -12.05 -1.90
N VAL A 90 -4.85 -12.08 -0.73
CA VAL A 90 -4.38 -11.39 0.49
C VAL A 90 -3.65 -12.34 1.43
N LEU A 91 -4.22 -13.52 1.69
CA LEU A 91 -3.63 -14.47 2.64
C LEU A 91 -2.58 -15.38 1.99
N GLY A 92 -2.49 -15.40 0.65
CA GLY A 92 -1.60 -16.27 -0.11
C GLY A 92 -1.93 -17.76 0.04
N ARG A 93 -3.19 -18.09 0.38
CA ARG A 93 -3.60 -19.45 0.76
C ARG A 93 -5.02 -19.74 0.28
N LYS A 94 -5.29 -20.95 -0.19
CA LYS A 94 -6.67 -21.40 -0.45
C LYS A 94 -7.49 -21.44 0.85
N PRO A 95 -8.82 -21.22 0.81
CA PRO A 95 -9.67 -21.26 2.01
C PRO A 95 -9.47 -22.52 2.86
N ILE A 96 -9.32 -23.69 2.22
CA ILE A 96 -9.04 -24.96 2.92
C ILE A 96 -7.71 -24.94 3.71
N GLN A 97 -6.68 -24.27 3.21
CA GLN A 97 -5.39 -24.13 3.92
C GLN A 97 -5.51 -23.15 5.09
N VAL A 98 -6.34 -22.11 4.96
CA VAL A 98 -6.68 -21.19 6.05
C VAL A 98 -7.47 -21.91 7.14
N HIS A 99 -8.45 -22.73 6.75
CA HIS A 99 -9.20 -23.58 7.69
C HIS A 99 -8.28 -24.53 8.48
N ARG A 100 -7.38 -25.25 7.79
CA ARG A 100 -6.36 -26.09 8.44
C ARG A 100 -5.41 -25.30 9.34
N PHE A 101 -5.09 -24.06 8.99
CA PHE A 101 -4.30 -23.18 9.86
C PHE A 101 -5.04 -22.94 11.18
N TRP A 102 -6.33 -22.60 11.13
CA TRP A 102 -7.13 -22.35 12.33
C TRP A 102 -7.39 -23.60 13.16
N GLN A 103 -7.63 -24.76 12.53
CA GLN A 103 -7.72 -26.04 13.25
C GLN A 103 -6.46 -26.28 14.10
N ARG A 104 -5.26 -26.06 13.53
CA ARG A 104 -4.00 -26.18 14.29
C ARG A 104 -3.89 -25.17 15.44
N GLN A 105 -4.37 -23.93 15.27
CA GLN A 105 -4.34 -22.95 16.36
C GLN A 105 -5.29 -23.35 17.50
N LEU A 106 -6.49 -23.83 17.16
CA LEU A 106 -7.48 -24.31 18.12
C LEU A 106 -6.95 -25.52 18.91
N PHE A 107 -6.43 -26.54 18.23
CA PHE A 107 -5.85 -27.72 18.91
C PHE A 107 -4.63 -27.37 19.78
N ALA A 108 -3.90 -26.31 19.44
CA ALA A 108 -2.79 -25.81 20.25
C ALA A 108 -3.25 -24.92 21.44
N GLY A 109 -4.55 -24.70 21.63
CA GLY A 109 -5.08 -23.83 22.69
C GLY A 109 -4.68 -22.36 22.53
N ARG A 110 -4.42 -21.92 21.29
CA ARG A 110 -3.96 -20.55 20.99
C ARG A 110 -5.14 -19.65 20.64
N ASP A 111 -5.38 -19.46 19.35
CA ASP A 111 -6.38 -18.52 18.84
C ASP A 111 -7.53 -19.25 18.13
N ALA A 112 -8.72 -18.66 18.27
CA ALA A 112 -9.89 -19.04 17.49
C ALA A 112 -9.92 -18.34 16.12
N PRO A 113 -10.54 -18.94 15.10
CA PRO A 113 -10.78 -18.26 13.82
C PRO A 113 -11.60 -16.97 14.00
N PRO A 114 -11.59 -16.06 13.00
CA PRO A 114 -12.58 -14.98 12.92
C PRO A 114 -14.01 -15.53 12.91
N PRO A 115 -15.01 -14.77 13.40
CA PRO A 115 -16.42 -15.07 13.14
C PRO A 115 -16.68 -15.16 11.63
N ILE A 116 -17.53 -16.11 11.25
CA ILE A 116 -17.92 -16.39 9.87
C ILE A 116 -19.35 -15.85 9.65
N PHE A 117 -19.55 -15.13 8.57
CA PHE A 117 -20.83 -14.54 8.17
C PHE A 117 -21.28 -15.09 6.80
N SER A 118 -22.58 -15.23 6.60
CA SER A 118 -23.15 -15.83 5.40
C SER A 118 -23.43 -14.83 4.26
N SER A 119 -23.21 -13.54 4.50
CA SER A 119 -23.44 -12.51 3.48
C SER A 119 -22.64 -11.23 3.74
N ASP A 120 -22.40 -10.49 2.66
CA ASP A 120 -21.81 -9.16 2.71
C ASP A 120 -22.57 -8.22 3.65
N ALA A 121 -23.91 -8.28 3.64
CA ALA A 121 -24.75 -7.46 4.51
C ALA A 121 -24.43 -7.70 6.00
N GLN A 122 -24.24 -8.97 6.41
CA GLN A 122 -23.86 -9.30 7.78
C GLN A 122 -22.44 -8.84 8.14
N VAL A 123 -21.50 -8.93 7.20
CA VAL A 123 -20.14 -8.39 7.38
C VAL A 123 -20.19 -6.87 7.58
N LEU A 124 -20.90 -6.14 6.73
CA LEU A 124 -21.05 -4.68 6.85
C LEU A 124 -21.69 -4.30 8.18
N ASP A 125 -22.71 -5.04 8.60
CA ASP A 125 -23.40 -4.86 9.87
C ASP A 125 -22.48 -5.08 11.08
N PHE A 126 -21.62 -6.10 11.02
CA PHE A 126 -20.60 -6.33 12.02
C PHE A 126 -19.58 -5.20 12.03
N VAL A 127 -19.07 -4.79 10.87
CA VAL A 127 -18.06 -3.74 10.75
C VAL A 127 -18.60 -2.39 11.25
N ARG A 128 -19.85 -2.05 10.91
CA ARG A 128 -20.51 -0.80 11.34
C ARG A 128 -20.64 -0.68 12.86
N ARG A 129 -20.88 -1.79 13.56
CA ARG A 129 -21.09 -1.82 15.02
C ARG A 129 -19.79 -1.87 15.84
N ASN A 130 -18.65 -2.15 15.22
CA ASN A 130 -17.40 -2.41 15.91
C ASN A 130 -16.26 -1.53 15.34
N PRO A 131 -15.78 -0.51 16.07
CA PRO A 131 -14.73 0.40 15.57
C PRO A 131 -13.46 -0.33 15.11
N GLY A 132 -13.04 -1.37 15.83
CA GLY A 132 -11.85 -2.16 15.52
C GLY A 132 -12.03 -3.21 14.42
N ALA A 133 -13.20 -3.32 13.79
CA ALA A 133 -13.49 -4.38 12.85
C ALA A 133 -12.89 -4.17 11.46
N ILE A 134 -12.50 -5.29 10.85
CA ILE A 134 -12.07 -5.40 9.46
C ILE A 134 -12.77 -6.60 8.83
N GLY A 135 -13.33 -6.41 7.64
CA GLY A 135 -13.99 -7.46 6.87
C GLY A 135 -13.68 -7.30 5.39
N TYR A 136 -14.29 -8.15 4.56
CA TYR A 136 -14.25 -7.98 3.12
C TYR A 136 -15.61 -8.39 2.54
N VAL A 137 -15.97 -7.75 1.42
CA VAL A 137 -17.25 -7.92 0.73
C VAL A 137 -17.01 -7.91 -0.78
N ALA A 138 -17.99 -8.30 -1.59
CA ALA A 138 -17.90 -8.20 -3.05
C ALA A 138 -17.58 -6.76 -3.50
N SER A 139 -16.84 -6.63 -4.59
CA SER A 139 -16.35 -5.32 -5.05
C SER A 139 -17.47 -4.34 -5.43
N ASP A 140 -18.62 -4.85 -5.90
CA ASP A 140 -19.81 -4.09 -6.27
C ASP A 140 -20.77 -3.80 -5.11
N THR A 141 -20.55 -4.38 -3.92
CA THR A 141 -21.41 -4.18 -2.75
C THR A 141 -21.43 -2.72 -2.27
N SER A 142 -22.61 -2.11 -2.14
CA SER A 142 -22.74 -0.77 -1.56
C SER A 142 -22.45 -0.80 -0.05
N LEU A 143 -21.56 0.07 0.43
CA LEU A 143 -21.11 0.06 1.82
C LEU A 143 -22.12 0.71 2.80
N GLY A 144 -22.88 1.69 2.31
CA GLY A 144 -23.72 2.55 3.16
C GLY A 144 -22.92 3.37 4.18
N ASP A 145 -23.62 3.99 5.13
CA ASP A 145 -22.99 4.84 6.14
C ASP A 145 -22.26 4.04 7.23
N GLY A 146 -21.25 4.66 7.83
CA GLY A 146 -20.51 4.10 8.98
C GLY A 146 -19.54 2.97 8.64
N VAL A 147 -19.34 2.66 7.36
CA VAL A 147 -18.34 1.72 6.85
C VAL A 147 -17.56 2.43 5.74
N LYS A 148 -16.25 2.22 5.71
CA LYS A 148 -15.40 2.71 4.61
C LYS A 148 -14.54 1.59 4.06
N GLU A 149 -14.08 1.77 2.83
CA GLU A 149 -13.10 0.90 2.22
C GLU A 149 -11.71 1.16 2.81
N LEU A 150 -10.95 0.09 3.03
CA LEU A 150 -9.54 0.13 3.39
C LEU A 150 -8.72 -0.22 2.14
N ALA A 151 -7.89 0.71 1.67
CA ALA A 151 -7.05 0.49 0.51
C ALA A 151 -5.93 -0.51 0.82
N ILE A 152 -5.81 -1.56 0.01
CA ILE A 152 -4.69 -2.49 0.11
C ILE A 152 -3.51 -1.97 -0.70
N LYS A 153 -2.44 -1.57 0.00
CA LYS A 153 -1.19 -1.15 -0.63
C LYS A 153 -0.39 -2.35 -1.12
N GLU A 154 -0.07 -2.30 -2.40
CA GLU A 154 0.86 -3.20 -3.07
C GLU A 154 1.75 -2.39 -4.00
N PHE A 155 2.98 -2.86 -4.18
CA PHE A 155 3.88 -2.34 -5.19
C PHE A 155 4.20 -3.43 -6.21
N GLN A 156 4.68 -3.00 -7.36
CA GLN A 156 5.20 -3.84 -8.41
C GLN A 156 6.59 -3.35 -8.81
N ILE A 157 7.47 -4.29 -9.15
CA ILE A 157 8.82 -3.98 -9.59
C ILE A 157 8.79 -3.67 -11.08
N VAL A 158 9.46 -2.57 -11.44
CA VAL A 158 9.53 -2.06 -12.81
C VAL A 158 10.97 -1.92 -13.25
N VAL A 159 11.21 -2.23 -14.52
CA VAL A 159 12.52 -2.04 -15.18
C VAL A 159 12.33 -1.43 -16.55
N ASN A 160 13.40 -0.89 -17.10
CA ASN A 160 13.43 -0.50 -18.50
C ASN A 160 13.13 -1.73 -19.40
N THR A 161 12.38 -1.54 -20.48
CA THR A 161 12.09 -2.63 -21.45
C THR A 161 13.35 -3.31 -21.99
N ARG A 162 14.47 -2.59 -22.09
CA ARG A 162 15.78 -3.11 -22.50
C ARG A 162 16.45 -4.01 -21.46
N ASN A 163 16.04 -3.94 -20.20
CA ASN A 163 16.62 -4.76 -19.13
C ASN A 163 16.34 -6.25 -19.43
N PRO A 164 17.33 -7.16 -19.33
CA PRO A 164 17.15 -8.57 -19.68
C PRO A 164 16.22 -9.32 -18.71
N THR A 165 16.08 -8.82 -17.48
CA THR A 165 15.34 -9.49 -16.41
C THR A 165 13.82 -9.37 -16.60
N SER A 166 13.11 -10.46 -16.32
CA SER A 166 11.64 -10.53 -16.29
C SER A 166 11.09 -11.18 -15.02
N VAL A 167 11.93 -11.92 -14.29
CA VAL A 167 11.60 -12.61 -13.04
C VAL A 167 12.75 -12.40 -12.06
N LEU A 168 12.44 -12.17 -10.78
CA LEU A 168 13.40 -12.08 -9.69
C LEU A 168 12.87 -12.77 -8.45
N ALA A 169 13.72 -13.47 -7.71
CA ALA A 169 13.38 -13.86 -6.36
C ALA A 169 13.36 -12.62 -5.45
N LYS A 170 12.48 -12.62 -4.45
CA LYS A 170 12.40 -11.53 -3.45
C LYS A 170 13.75 -11.20 -2.80
N ARG A 171 14.60 -12.22 -2.58
CA ARG A 171 15.96 -12.04 -2.05
C ARG A 171 16.89 -11.31 -3.01
N GLU A 172 16.77 -11.54 -4.31
CA GLU A 172 17.58 -10.85 -5.32
C GLU A 172 17.21 -9.38 -5.38
N VAL A 173 15.91 -9.05 -5.30
CA VAL A 173 15.45 -7.66 -5.17
C VAL A 173 16.12 -7.00 -3.95
N ALA A 174 16.14 -7.68 -2.80
CA ALA A 174 16.81 -7.17 -1.61
C ALA A 174 18.32 -6.97 -1.83
N ASP A 175 18.99 -7.93 -2.46
CA ASP A 175 20.44 -7.88 -2.68
C ASP A 175 20.82 -6.79 -3.70
N ILE A 176 19.99 -6.51 -4.71
CA ILE A 176 20.13 -5.37 -5.64
C ILE A 176 20.02 -4.04 -4.88
N TYR A 177 18.94 -3.85 -4.11
CA TYR A 177 18.70 -2.63 -3.36
C TYR A 177 19.67 -2.44 -2.18
N LEU A 178 20.52 -3.42 -1.87
CA LEU A 178 21.63 -3.30 -0.91
C LEU A 178 23.00 -3.17 -1.60
N LYS A 179 23.04 -3.02 -2.93
CA LYS A 179 24.25 -3.01 -3.77
C LYS A 179 25.14 -4.23 -3.57
N LYS A 180 24.56 -5.41 -3.38
CA LYS A 180 25.29 -6.70 -3.38
C LYS A 180 25.28 -7.34 -4.77
N ILE A 181 24.22 -7.12 -5.55
CA ILE A 181 24.14 -7.42 -6.97
C ILE A 181 24.13 -6.08 -7.71
N THR A 182 25.09 -5.86 -8.59
CA THR A 182 25.29 -4.56 -9.24
C THR A 182 25.34 -4.64 -10.76
N VAL A 183 25.35 -5.84 -11.34
CA VAL A 183 25.37 -6.09 -12.79
C VAL A 183 24.59 -7.38 -13.04
N TRP A 184 23.84 -7.45 -14.15
CA TRP A 184 23.20 -8.70 -14.58
C TRP A 184 24.19 -9.59 -15.30
N GLU A 185 23.98 -10.90 -15.25
CA GLU A 185 24.78 -11.84 -16.05
C GLU A 185 24.60 -11.54 -17.55
N GLY A 186 25.71 -11.36 -18.27
CA GLY A 186 25.69 -11.05 -19.71
C GLY A 186 25.25 -9.63 -20.07
N TRP A 187 25.06 -8.73 -19.11
CA TRP A 187 24.73 -7.32 -19.34
C TRP A 187 25.88 -6.41 -18.93
N GLN A 188 26.22 -5.42 -19.76
CA GLN A 188 27.40 -4.59 -19.51
C GLN A 188 27.14 -3.38 -18.60
N GLU A 189 25.89 -2.91 -18.53
CA GLU A 189 25.56 -1.71 -17.74
C GLU A 189 25.27 -2.07 -16.27
N PRO A 190 25.58 -1.17 -15.32
CA PRO A 190 25.28 -1.41 -13.92
C PRO A 190 23.77 -1.38 -13.65
N ILE A 191 23.34 -2.14 -12.64
CA ILE A 191 22.00 -2.05 -12.08
C ILE A 191 21.89 -0.77 -11.26
N VAL A 192 20.88 0.04 -11.55
CA VAL A 192 20.64 1.32 -10.89
C VAL A 192 19.32 1.28 -10.12
N PRO A 193 19.32 0.86 -8.84
CA PRO A 193 18.10 0.87 -8.05
C PRO A 193 17.64 2.30 -7.76
N VAL A 194 16.33 2.51 -7.80
CA VAL A 194 15.66 3.75 -7.38
C VAL A 194 14.54 3.44 -6.40
N ASP A 195 14.45 4.22 -5.34
CA ASP A 195 13.42 4.12 -4.31
C ASP A 195 12.25 5.06 -4.61
N ASN A 196 11.04 4.61 -4.28
CA ASN A 196 9.83 5.43 -4.30
C ASN A 196 9.47 5.82 -2.87
N LEU A 197 9.57 7.11 -2.55
CA LEU A 197 9.37 7.65 -1.21
C LEU A 197 7.98 7.29 -0.65
N SER A 198 6.94 7.32 -1.48
CA SER A 198 5.55 7.02 -1.08
C SER A 198 5.34 5.55 -0.70
N LEU A 199 6.22 4.67 -1.16
CA LEU A 199 6.16 3.22 -0.95
C LEU A 199 7.33 2.69 -0.11
N PHE A 200 8.33 3.52 0.21
CA PHE A 200 9.60 3.11 0.80
C PHE A 200 9.43 2.33 2.10
N THR A 201 8.53 2.77 2.97
CA THR A 201 8.24 2.06 4.23
C THR A 201 7.69 0.65 3.98
N PHE A 202 6.78 0.51 3.01
CA PHE A 202 6.18 -0.77 2.65
C PHE A 202 7.16 -1.68 1.93
N PHE A 203 7.87 -1.15 0.94
CA PHE A 203 8.94 -1.84 0.23
C PHE A 203 10.00 -2.35 1.21
N SER A 204 10.42 -1.50 2.16
CA SER A 204 11.42 -1.88 3.14
C SER A 204 10.97 -3.06 4.01
N PHE A 205 9.74 -2.99 4.52
CA PHE A 205 9.19 -4.05 5.35
C PHE A 205 9.02 -5.34 4.56
N GLU A 206 8.44 -5.25 3.36
CA GLU A 206 8.16 -6.39 2.51
C GLU A 206 9.47 -7.07 2.08
N ILE A 207 10.39 -6.35 1.43
CA ILE A 207 11.60 -6.92 0.81
C ILE A 207 12.66 -7.29 1.85
N PHE A 208 12.89 -6.47 2.89
CA PHE A 208 13.96 -6.72 3.86
C PHE A 208 13.48 -7.33 5.18
N GLY A 209 12.17 -7.41 5.42
CA GLY A 209 11.61 -7.84 6.71
C GLY A 209 11.93 -6.87 7.86
N ARG A 210 12.23 -5.60 7.55
CA ARG A 210 12.71 -4.60 8.53
C ARG A 210 12.05 -3.25 8.32
N LYS A 211 11.88 -2.49 9.41
CA LYS A 211 11.40 -1.10 9.37
C LYS A 211 12.36 -0.23 8.55
N SER A 212 11.83 0.71 7.77
CA SER A 212 12.59 1.65 6.92
C SER A 212 13.72 2.37 7.67
N ARG A 213 13.47 2.79 8.91
CA ARG A 213 14.51 3.41 9.77
C ARG A 213 15.77 2.54 9.92
N LEU A 214 15.63 1.22 10.04
CA LEU A 214 16.79 0.32 10.16
C LEU A 214 17.56 0.22 8.84
N LEU A 215 16.87 0.40 7.71
CA LEU A 215 17.49 0.47 6.40
C LEU A 215 18.26 1.77 6.21
N ASP A 216 17.73 2.91 6.69
CA ASP A 216 18.44 4.19 6.72
C ASP A 216 19.73 4.11 7.54
N GLU A 217 19.65 3.54 8.75
CA GLU A 217 20.81 3.33 9.62
C GLU A 217 21.87 2.40 8.99
N LEU A 218 21.42 1.38 8.26
CA LEU A 218 22.31 0.48 7.51
C LEU A 218 23.04 1.23 6.39
N TRP A 219 22.33 2.08 5.65
CA TRP A 219 22.92 2.88 4.57
C TRP A 219 23.90 3.92 5.08
N LEU A 220 23.60 4.56 6.21
CA LEU A 220 24.54 5.46 6.88
C LEU A 220 25.86 4.74 7.17
N ARG A 221 25.81 3.53 7.72
CA ARG A 221 27.00 2.71 7.98
C ARG A 221 27.74 2.32 6.69
N LYS A 222 27.02 2.01 5.61
CA LYS A 222 27.63 1.67 4.31
C LYS A 222 28.33 2.87 3.68
N GLN A 223 27.74 4.05 3.77
CA GLN A 223 28.33 5.29 3.26
C GLN A 223 29.65 5.59 3.98
N TYR A 224 29.67 5.55 5.32
CA TYR A 224 30.89 5.76 6.10
C TYR A 224 31.98 4.70 5.85
N ARG A 225 31.61 3.42 5.74
CA ARG A 225 32.60 2.32 5.64
C ARG A 225 33.11 2.06 4.22
N TYR A 226 32.24 2.25 3.22
CA TYR A 226 32.49 1.77 1.86
C TYR A 226 32.30 2.87 0.81
N ASN A 227 31.99 4.11 1.21
CA ASN A 227 31.68 5.21 0.31
C ASN A 227 30.58 4.85 -0.72
N LEU A 228 29.57 4.12 -0.25
CA LEU A 228 28.42 3.70 -1.06
C LEU A 228 27.19 4.53 -0.70
N ASP A 229 26.61 5.18 -1.71
CA ASP A 229 25.36 5.91 -1.54
C ASP A 229 24.14 5.00 -1.63
N PRO A 230 23.06 5.31 -0.88
CA PRO A 230 21.77 4.64 -1.03
C PRO A 230 21.16 4.91 -2.42
N PRO A 231 20.16 4.10 -2.83
CA PRO A 231 19.32 4.42 -3.97
C PRO A 231 18.72 5.83 -3.84
N PRO A 232 18.66 6.63 -4.93
CA PRO A 232 17.94 7.90 -4.91
C PRO A 232 16.45 7.65 -4.58
N ARG A 233 15.85 8.59 -3.84
CA ARG A 233 14.43 8.53 -3.46
C ARG A 233 13.64 9.56 -4.25
N LEU A 234 12.76 9.06 -5.10
CA LEU A 234 11.84 9.87 -5.90
C LEU A 234 10.46 9.93 -5.24
N ARG A 235 9.72 11.01 -5.47
CA ARG A 235 8.55 11.36 -4.65
C ARG A 235 7.27 10.67 -5.07
N SER A 236 7.17 10.24 -6.33
CA SER A 236 5.95 9.69 -6.90
C SER A 236 6.21 8.53 -7.87
N ASN A 237 5.14 7.85 -8.27
CA ASN A 237 5.19 6.80 -9.27
C ASN A 237 5.69 7.34 -10.61
N GLU A 238 5.23 8.52 -11.00
CA GLU A 238 5.58 9.18 -12.27
C GLU A 238 7.08 9.47 -12.34
N GLU A 239 7.67 10.05 -11.28
CA GLU A 239 9.11 10.30 -11.22
C GLU A 239 9.93 9.00 -11.34
N VAL A 240 9.49 7.93 -10.68
CA VAL A 240 10.15 6.61 -10.76
C VAL A 240 10.03 6.02 -12.16
N LEU A 241 8.85 6.07 -12.78
CA LEU A 241 8.65 5.56 -14.14
C LEU A 241 9.48 6.33 -15.15
N ASP A 242 9.54 7.65 -15.03
CA ASP A 242 10.37 8.51 -15.88
C ASP A 242 11.86 8.16 -15.72
N TYR A 243 12.33 8.02 -14.48
CA TYR A 243 13.71 7.63 -14.19
C TYR A 243 14.06 6.26 -14.78
N VAL A 244 13.20 5.25 -14.59
CA VAL A 244 13.39 3.90 -15.10
C VAL A 244 13.36 3.87 -16.64
N ARG A 245 12.56 4.74 -17.26
CA ARG A 245 12.46 4.85 -18.72
C ARG A 245 13.72 5.45 -19.34
N THR A 246 14.32 6.47 -18.72
CA THR A 246 15.48 7.18 -19.27
C THR A 246 16.81 6.59 -18.86
N THR A 247 16.87 5.82 -17.78
CA THR A 247 18.12 5.30 -17.20
C THR A 247 18.30 3.82 -17.58
N PRO A 248 19.29 3.48 -18.42
CA PRO A 248 19.64 2.09 -18.69
C PRO A 248 20.04 1.36 -17.40
N GLY A 249 19.66 0.08 -17.27
CA GLY A 249 19.91 -0.72 -16.06
C GLY A 249 19.06 -0.35 -14.82
N ALA A 250 18.19 0.66 -14.91
CA ALA A 250 17.37 1.07 -13.77
C ALA A 250 16.29 0.04 -13.38
N ILE A 251 16.09 -0.07 -12.07
CA ILE A 251 15.05 -0.88 -11.43
C ILE A 251 14.39 -0.04 -10.33
N GLY A 252 13.07 0.02 -10.37
CA GLY A 252 12.25 0.78 -9.44
C GLY A 252 11.08 -0.04 -8.92
N TYR A 253 10.31 0.55 -8.01
CA TYR A 253 9.00 0.04 -7.63
C TYR A 253 7.97 1.17 -7.62
N VAL A 254 6.76 0.82 -8.06
CA VAL A 254 5.62 1.74 -8.13
C VAL A 254 4.39 1.05 -7.58
N SER A 255 3.34 1.82 -7.29
CA SER A 255 2.08 1.22 -6.83
C SER A 255 1.55 0.25 -7.88
N ARG A 256 0.84 -0.80 -7.46
CA ARG A 256 0.31 -1.83 -8.36
C ARG A 256 -0.67 -1.26 -9.41
N ASP A 257 -1.37 -0.20 -9.07
CA ASP A 257 -2.30 0.54 -9.91
C ASP A 257 -1.62 1.59 -10.82
N ALA A 258 -0.30 1.76 -10.72
CA ALA A 258 0.43 2.72 -11.54
C ALA A 258 0.39 2.34 -13.03
N VAL A 259 0.10 3.34 -13.88
CA VAL A 259 0.12 3.18 -15.34
C VAL A 259 1.56 3.31 -15.85
N LEU A 260 2.14 2.22 -16.34
CA LEU A 260 3.57 2.16 -16.67
C LEU A 260 3.98 3.00 -17.89
N GLY A 261 3.09 3.10 -18.88
CA GLY A 261 3.40 3.69 -20.19
C GLY A 261 4.40 2.87 -21.01
N THR A 262 4.91 3.45 -22.10
CA THR A 262 5.88 2.80 -22.98
C THR A 262 7.29 2.81 -22.39
N GLY A 263 8.10 1.81 -22.74
CA GLY A 263 9.53 1.76 -22.38
C GLY A 263 9.83 1.23 -20.98
N VAL A 264 8.81 0.96 -20.18
CA VAL A 264 8.89 0.31 -18.86
C VAL A 264 8.14 -1.03 -18.92
N LYS A 265 8.66 -2.07 -18.26
CA LYS A 265 8.01 -3.36 -18.11
C LYS A 265 8.03 -3.84 -16.65
N LEU A 266 7.13 -4.76 -16.33
CA LEU A 266 7.06 -5.41 -15.02
C LEU A 266 8.13 -6.50 -14.89
N VAL A 267 8.57 -6.69 -13.64
CA VAL A 267 9.33 -7.86 -13.22
C VAL A 267 8.47 -8.64 -12.24
N THR A 268 8.29 -9.93 -12.52
CA THR A 268 7.60 -10.84 -11.61
C THR A 268 8.50 -11.14 -10.42
N VAL A 269 7.98 -11.00 -9.20
CA VAL A 269 8.72 -11.35 -7.98
C VAL A 269 8.19 -12.66 -7.42
N GLU A 270 9.07 -13.65 -7.31
CA GLU A 270 8.79 -14.99 -6.75
C GLU A 270 9.31 -15.15 -5.30
#